data_AF-A0A954P711-F1
#
_entry.id   AF-A0A954P711-F1
#
_cell.length_a   1.000
_cell.length_b   1.000
_cell.length_c   1.000
_cell.angle_alpha   90.00
_cell.angle_beta   90.00
_cell.angle_gamma   90.00
#
_symmetry.space_group_name_H-M   'P 1'
#
loop_
_entity.id
_entity.type
_entity.pdbx_description
1 polymer ?
#
loop_
_entity_poly.entity_id
_entity_poly.type
_entity_poly.pdbx_seq_one_letter_code
_entity_poly.pdbx_strand_id
1 'polypeptide(L)'
;MMFSRFNQRLDRRSMLSLASCGFGSVALAALLHGESQAADSSAGVKGRPEPHHAPRAKRVIFLYMDGGPSQVDTFDPKPRLRQD
;
A
#
# COMPACT_ATOMS: atom_id res chain seq x y z
N MET A 1 20.16 -2.83 38.24
CA MET A 1 21.34 -2.36 37.48
C MET A 1 21.07 -2.48 35.97
N MET A 2 20.25 -1.60 35.40
CA MET A 2 19.70 -1.81 34.04
C MET A 2 19.56 -0.52 33.23
N PHE A 3 20.52 0.42 33.30
CA PHE A 3 20.48 1.63 32.45
C PHE A 3 21.88 2.22 32.23
N SER A 4 22.83 1.44 31.70
CA SER A 4 24.10 2.02 31.27
C SER A 4 24.78 1.20 30.19
N ARG A 5 24.31 1.31 28.93
CA ARG A 5 25.04 0.88 27.70
C ARG A 5 24.62 1.65 26.43
N PHE A 6 24.30 2.95 26.50
CA PHE A 6 24.03 3.74 25.29
C PHE A 6 25.30 4.16 24.52
N ASN A 7 26.50 3.80 25.01
CA ASN A 7 27.77 4.15 24.38
C ASN A 7 28.64 2.92 24.10
N GLN A 8 28.12 1.97 23.32
CA GLN A 8 28.89 0.88 22.71
C GLN A 8 28.80 1.05 21.21
N ARG A 9 29.95 1.18 20.53
CA ARG A 9 30.02 1.26 19.06
C ARG A 9 29.22 0.08 18.48
N LEU A 10 28.10 0.38 17.82
CA LEU A 10 27.27 -0.65 17.21
C LEU A 10 28.04 -1.29 16.06
N ASP A 11 28.52 -2.50 16.27
CA ASP A 11 29.08 -3.30 15.17
C ASP A 11 27.96 -3.71 14.20
N ARG A 12 28.29 -3.83 12.91
CA ARG A 12 27.30 -4.09 11.85
C ARG A 12 26.43 -5.30 12.14
N ARG A 13 27.02 -6.37 12.71
CA ARG A 13 26.30 -7.60 13.09
C ARG A 13 25.29 -7.36 14.21
N SER A 14 25.67 -6.55 15.20
CA SER A 14 24.77 -6.20 16.32
C SER A 14 23.62 -5.33 15.84
N MET A 15 23.89 -4.41 14.90
CA MET A 15 22.85 -3.60 14.26
C MET A 15 21.87 -4.46 13.46
N LEU A 16 22.36 -5.41 12.66
CA LEU A 16 21.51 -6.34 11.91
C LEU A 16 20.68 -7.25 12.81
N SER A 17 21.27 -7.75 13.91
CA SER A 17 20.60 -8.60 14.90
C SER A 17 19.49 -7.85 15.64
N LEU A 18 19.72 -6.57 15.99
CA LEU A 18 18.71 -5.74 16.65
C LEU A 18 17.59 -5.31 15.67
N ALA A 19 17.96 -4.95 14.44
CA ALA A 19 17.02 -4.49 13.43
C ALA A 19 16.12 -5.62 12.92
N SER A 20 16.60 -6.86 12.82
CA SER A 20 15.78 -8.00 12.35
C SER A 20 14.59 -8.28 13.28
N CYS A 21 14.81 -8.20 14.60
CA CYS A 21 13.74 -8.40 15.59
C CYS A 21 12.75 -7.22 15.65
N GLY A 22 13.22 -5.98 15.49
CA GLY A 22 12.36 -4.79 15.60
C GLY A 22 11.63 -4.39 14.31
N PHE A 23 12.25 -4.59 13.15
CA PHE A 23 11.64 -4.20 11.87
C PHE A 23 10.49 -5.14 11.48
N GLY A 24 10.59 -6.43 11.80
CA GLY A 24 9.54 -7.40 11.55
C GLY A 24 8.24 -7.09 12.31
N SER A 25 8.31 -6.55 13.52
CA SER A 25 7.12 -6.19 14.30
C SER A 25 6.38 -4.99 13.72
N VAL A 26 7.09 -4.03 13.09
CA VAL A 26 6.47 -2.91 12.37
C VAL A 26 5.70 -3.41 11.14
N ALA A 27 6.30 -4.32 10.37
CA ALA A 27 5.63 -4.93 9.23
C ALA A 27 4.40 -5.76 9.66
N LEU A 28 4.51 -6.53 10.75
CA LEU A 28 3.41 -7.29 11.32
C LEU A 28 2.27 -6.37 11.81
N ALA A 29 2.60 -5.26 12.49
CA ALA A 29 1.61 -4.27 12.92
C ALA A 29 0.86 -3.65 11.73
N ALA A 30 1.56 -3.39 10.62
CA ALA A 30 0.93 -2.89 9.40
C ALA A 30 -0.03 -3.91 8.76
N LEU A 31 0.34 -5.20 8.72
CA LEU A 31 -0.53 -6.26 8.22
C LEU A 31 -1.78 -6.46 9.09
N LEU A 32 -1.60 -6.52 10.42
CA LEU A 32 -2.70 -6.61 11.38
C LEU A 32 -3.64 -5.40 11.31
N HIS A 33 -3.10 -4.20 11.04
CA HIS A 33 -3.91 -3.00 10.83
C HIS A 33 -4.78 -3.10 9.56
N GLY A 34 -4.25 -3.71 8.48
CA GLY A 34 -5.03 -3.98 7.27
C GLY A 34 -6.16 -4.99 7.51
N GLU A 35 -5.89 -6.05 8.28
CA GLU A 35 -6.90 -7.06 8.64
C GLU A 35 -7.97 -6.49 9.58
N SER A 36 -7.60 -5.65 10.55
CA SER A 36 -8.58 -5.02 11.45
C SER A 36 -9.46 -4.01 10.72
N GLN A 37 -8.92 -3.23 9.78
CA GLN A 37 -9.71 -2.36 8.90
C GLN A 37 -10.67 -3.16 8.01
N ALA A 38 -10.25 -4.32 7.51
CA ALA A 38 -11.11 -5.20 6.72
C ALA A 38 -12.25 -5.81 7.58
N ALA A 39 -12.00 -6.13 8.85
CA ALA A 39 -13.04 -6.56 9.79
C ALA A 39 -14.03 -5.43 10.11
N ASP A 40 -13.54 -4.20 10.29
CA ASP A 40 -14.36 -3.00 10.50
C ASP A 40 -15.14 -2.58 9.24
N SER A 41 -14.73 -3.03 8.05
CA SER A 41 -15.46 -2.79 6.79
C SER A 41 -16.83 -3.48 6.74
N SER A 42 -17.07 -4.45 7.63
CA SER A 42 -18.40 -5.04 7.87
C SER A 42 -19.36 -4.06 8.56
N ALA A 43 -18.83 -3.07 9.29
CA ALA A 43 -19.57 -1.88 9.67
C ALA A 43 -19.45 -0.90 8.50
N GLY A 44 -20.37 -1.01 7.54
CA GLY A 44 -20.37 -0.22 6.30
C GLY A 44 -19.96 1.23 6.53
N VAL A 45 -19.16 1.77 5.59
CA VAL A 45 -18.67 3.16 5.56
C VAL A 45 -19.67 4.09 6.24
N LYS A 46 -19.35 4.58 7.45
CA LYS A 46 -20.23 5.46 8.22
C LYS A 46 -20.60 6.65 7.33
N GLY A 47 -21.86 6.69 6.90
CA GLY A 47 -22.40 7.74 6.02
C GLY A 47 -22.70 7.33 4.58
N ARG A 48 -22.46 6.07 4.17
CA ARG A 48 -22.91 5.57 2.86
C ARG A 48 -24.18 4.72 3.06
N PRO A 49 -25.31 5.05 2.40
CA PRO A 49 -26.51 4.24 2.51
C PRO A 49 -26.20 2.81 2.04
N GLU A 50 -26.62 1.85 2.87
CA GLU A 50 -26.50 0.44 2.54
C GLU A 50 -27.31 0.16 1.26
N PRO A 51 -26.74 -0.49 0.25
CA PRO A 51 -27.49 -0.77 -0.97
C PRO A 51 -28.68 -1.67 -0.65
N HIS A 52 -29.88 -1.28 -1.07
CA HIS A 52 -31.12 -2.06 -0.85
C HIS A 52 -31.08 -3.47 -1.47
N HIS A 53 -30.09 -3.75 -2.32
CA HIS A 53 -29.89 -5.02 -2.99
C HIS A 53 -28.45 -5.49 -2.81
N ALA A 54 -28.28 -6.81 -2.65
CA ALA A 54 -26.96 -7.42 -2.61
C ALA A 54 -26.19 -7.09 -3.91
N PRO A 55 -24.96 -6.58 -3.83
CA PRO A 55 -24.17 -6.27 -5.01
C PRO A 55 -23.90 -7.56 -5.81
N ARG A 56 -24.23 -7.54 -7.10
CA ARG A 56 -23.99 -8.66 -8.03
C ARG A 56 -23.35 -8.14 -9.31
N ALA A 57 -22.08 -8.45 -9.51
CA ALA A 57 -21.42 -8.24 -10.80
C ALA A 57 -21.95 -9.29 -11.80
N LYS A 58 -22.62 -8.84 -12.86
CA LYS A 58 -23.12 -9.73 -13.92
C LYS A 58 -22.09 -10.00 -15.01
N ARG A 59 -21.14 -9.06 -15.20
CA ARG A 59 -20.16 -9.04 -16.30
C ARG A 59 -18.89 -8.37 -15.79
N VAL A 60 -17.73 -8.93 -16.13
CA VAL A 60 -16.42 -8.35 -15.85
C VAL A 60 -15.74 -8.08 -17.19
N ILE A 61 -15.42 -6.82 -17.47
CA ILE A 61 -14.72 -6.42 -18.69
C ILE A 61 -13.25 -6.22 -18.30
N PHE A 62 -12.38 -7.13 -18.75
CA PHE A 62 -10.93 -7.02 -18.58
C PHE A 62 -10.32 -6.48 -19.87
N LEU A 63 -9.76 -5.28 -19.80
CA LEU A 63 -9.05 -4.66 -20.92
C LEU A 63 -7.55 -4.89 -20.72
N TYR A 64 -6.99 -5.87 -21.42
CA TYR A 64 -5.55 -6.03 -21.53
C TYR A 64 -5.04 -5.16 -22.68
N MET A 65 -4.39 -4.05 -22.33
CA MET A 65 -3.66 -3.23 -23.30
C MET A 65 -2.22 -3.71 -23.31
N ASP A 66 -1.88 -4.55 -24.30
CA ASP A 66 -0.49 -4.93 -24.53
C ASP A 66 0.32 -3.69 -24.89
N GLY A 67 1.42 -3.45 -24.15
CA GLY A 67 2.38 -2.40 -24.50
C GLY A 67 2.31 -1.08 -23.73
N GLY A 68 1.36 -0.87 -22.81
CA GLY A 68 1.26 0.37 -22.02
C GLY A 68 1.24 1.65 -22.88
N PRO A 69 1.26 2.85 -22.29
CA PRO A 69 1.54 4.04 -23.08
C PRO A 69 3.01 3.95 -23.56
N SER A 70 3.22 4.07 -24.87
CA SER A 70 4.57 4.11 -25.44
C SER A 70 5.37 5.20 -24.72
N GLN A 71 6.58 4.88 -24.25
CA GLN A 71 7.48 5.88 -23.65
C GLN A 71 7.69 7.06 -24.61
N VAL A 72 7.68 6.79 -25.92
CA VAL A 72 7.80 7.80 -26.98
C VAL A 72 6.64 8.79 -26.95
N ASP A 73 5.44 8.36 -26.52
CA ASP A 73 4.20 9.14 -26.63
C ASP A 73 3.71 9.70 -25.28
N THR A 74 4.34 9.29 -24.16
CA THR A 74 3.92 9.64 -22.79
C THR A 74 4.40 11.03 -22.37
N PHE A 75 5.50 11.52 -22.95
CA PHE A 75 6.15 12.78 -22.54
C PHE A 75 6.49 13.71 -23.70
N ASP A 76 6.01 13.44 -24.92
CA ASP A 76 6.14 14.39 -26.03
C ASP A 76 4.93 15.32 -26.08
N PRO A 77 5.07 16.62 -25.72
CA PRO A 77 3.97 17.55 -25.84
C PRO A 77 3.57 17.69 -27.30
N LYS A 78 2.35 17.27 -27.66
CA LYS A 78 1.81 17.42 -29.02
C LYS A 78 1.23 18.83 -29.23
N PRO A 79 1.96 19.78 -29.85
CA PRO A 79 1.51 21.17 -29.96
C PRO A 79 0.26 21.33 -30.84
N ARG A 80 0.05 20.43 -31.80
CA ARG A 80 -1.12 20.45 -32.71
C ARG A 80 -2.45 20.16 -32.01
N LEU A 81 -2.43 19.42 -30.89
CA LEU A 81 -3.63 19.12 -30.09
C LEU A 81 -4.09 20.29 -29.20
N ARG A 82 -3.33 21.38 -29.14
CA ARG A 82 -3.67 22.59 -28.37
C ARG A 82 -4.24 23.71 -29.23
N GLN A 83 -4.42 23.48 -30.54
CA GLN A 83 -4.83 24.50 -31.51
C GLN A 83 -6.29 24.38 -31.96
N ASP A 84 -7.02 23.37 -31.49
CA ASP A 84 -8.47 23.19 -31.67
C ASP A 84 -9.22 23.56 -30.37
#